data_AF-A0A7V6IN10-F1
#
_entry.id   AF-A0A7V6IN10-F1
#
_cell.length_a   1.000
_cell.length_b   1.000
_cell.length_c   1.000
_cell.angle_alpha   90.00
_cell.angle_beta   90.00
_cell.angle_gamma   90.00
#
_symmetry.space_group_name_H-M   'P 1'
#
loop_
_entity.id
_entity.type
_entity.pdbx_description
1 polymer ?
#
loop_
_entity_poly.entity_id
_entity_poly.type
_entity_poly.pdbx_seq_one_letter_code
_entity_poly.pdbx_strand_id
1 'polypeptide(L)'
;MRLRIFNRQITGNKVQRISAVFCCFFISLLLLSGCLSIGSNSIRTDNTTKNKAKPPYEIATNDDGQITDISLLSALIDAINNIASVQEVYSAIPESGKTDLSMNDFSLYIEAISHPEKKEIIEFCRVPDDLKRQITIDISTTLSGLVLEAESTEYYELIFSKDTQEVDGENDQETEVVSTIIGIQHDAEGLPYLSASWIKEVNQIYEFSRFYFRALDDRDKSMLSWLLLQAYPEQVEDKISEIENNKAQLLIDYYRLSVETEPLNSVAHLLMPNSIEYRQELTSMTKSQKNFRTCTFKQNNNLISVSEPYPDRIKNQHLNLYYEDTFLLSWSSNGVREIYSSEKFNNLLGKPEIKQIEMEDPLQSGAAFWEIQYDQLTMIIKGLADPSNDTWSGIVEQFELNEKSEKLSLGSAKGGTDSLYYNMDLNDFYMNYPFSPESNYVIPGNQQGTKMELIVQAENSKITRIIIRAIYDQVNT
;
A
#
# COMPACT_ATOMS: atom_id res chain seq x y z
N MET A 1 62.54 -5.27 5.25
CA MET A 1 62.56 -6.50 6.06
C MET A 1 61.78 -7.56 5.30
N ARG A 2 62.50 -8.58 4.78
CA ARG A 2 61.94 -9.69 3.98
C ARG A 2 61.30 -10.72 4.92
N LEU A 3 60.18 -11.31 4.53
CA LEU A 3 59.87 -12.69 4.90
C LEU A 3 59.15 -13.42 3.77
N ARG A 4 59.56 -14.68 3.61
CA ARG A 4 59.51 -15.51 2.42
C ARG A 4 58.25 -16.39 2.36
N ILE A 5 57.93 -16.72 1.12
CA ILE A 5 57.05 -17.77 0.60
C ILE A 5 57.30 -19.15 1.25
N PHE A 6 56.22 -19.91 1.45
CA PHE A 6 56.21 -21.36 1.15
C PHE A 6 54.91 -21.73 0.43
N ASN A 7 55.00 -21.84 -0.89
CA ASN A 7 54.04 -22.57 -1.72
C ASN A 7 54.30 -24.06 -1.55
N ARG A 8 53.25 -24.84 -1.28
CA ARG A 8 53.28 -26.30 -1.45
C ARG A 8 52.07 -26.71 -2.29
N GLN A 9 52.32 -26.92 -3.58
CA GLN A 9 51.43 -27.66 -4.47
C GLN A 9 51.35 -29.11 -3.98
N ILE A 10 50.13 -29.61 -3.77
CA ILE A 10 49.84 -31.04 -3.75
C ILE A 10 48.89 -31.32 -4.90
N THR A 11 49.44 -31.98 -5.91
CA THR A 11 48.77 -32.66 -7.02
C THR A 11 47.83 -33.74 -6.51
N GLY A 12 46.59 -33.79 -7.02
CA GLY A 12 45.60 -34.79 -6.62
C GLY A 12 44.53 -35.06 -7.67
N ASN A 13 44.94 -35.56 -8.84
CA ASN A 13 44.09 -35.97 -9.97
C ASN A 13 43.20 -37.21 -9.69
N LYS A 14 42.75 -37.39 -8.44
CA LYS A 14 41.89 -38.50 -7.98
C LYS A 14 40.56 -38.03 -7.37
N VAL A 15 40.37 -36.73 -7.11
CA VAL A 15 39.11 -36.21 -6.53
C VAL A 15 38.02 -36.00 -7.59
N GLN A 16 38.39 -35.75 -8.85
CA GLN A 16 37.40 -35.48 -9.91
C GLN A 16 36.63 -36.70 -10.41
N ARG A 17 37.14 -37.93 -10.22
CA ARG A 17 36.40 -39.16 -10.60
C ARG A 17 35.38 -39.61 -9.56
N ILE A 18 35.53 -39.23 -8.29
CA ILE A 18 34.57 -39.57 -7.23
C ILE A 18 33.41 -38.57 -7.23
N SER A 19 33.66 -37.30 -7.58
CA SER A 19 32.63 -36.27 -7.67
C SER A 19 31.68 -36.47 -8.87
N ALA A 20 32.17 -36.96 -10.01
CA ALA A 20 31.32 -37.26 -11.17
C ALA A 20 30.36 -38.45 -10.94
N VAL A 21 30.80 -39.47 -10.19
CA VAL A 21 29.94 -40.62 -9.85
C VAL A 21 28.87 -40.23 -8.83
N PHE A 22 29.19 -39.34 -7.88
CA PHE A 22 28.22 -38.82 -6.91
C PHE A 22 27.16 -37.90 -7.55
N CYS A 23 27.55 -37.04 -8.49
CA CYS A 23 26.59 -36.19 -9.21
C CYS A 23 25.67 -37.00 -10.14
N CYS A 24 26.17 -38.03 -10.82
CA CYS A 24 25.32 -38.91 -11.63
C CYS A 24 24.37 -39.75 -10.77
N PHE A 25 24.74 -40.13 -9.54
CA PHE A 25 23.83 -40.85 -8.63
C PHE A 25 22.73 -39.93 -8.08
N PHE A 26 23.04 -38.66 -7.80
CA PHE A 26 22.06 -37.68 -7.31
C PHE A 26 21.05 -37.25 -8.40
N ILE A 27 21.50 -37.11 -9.64
CA ILE A 27 20.62 -36.77 -10.77
C ILE A 27 19.75 -37.98 -11.16
N SER A 28 20.27 -39.21 -11.03
CA SER A 28 19.48 -40.44 -11.18
C SER A 28 18.41 -40.59 -10.10
N LEU A 29 18.69 -40.16 -8.86
CA LEU A 29 17.74 -40.22 -7.74
C LEU A 29 16.61 -39.19 -7.87
N LEU A 30 16.89 -38.03 -8.47
CA LEU A 30 15.91 -36.96 -8.71
C LEU A 30 14.99 -37.24 -9.92
N LEU A 31 15.40 -38.12 -10.85
CA LEU A 31 14.57 -38.51 -12.01
C LEU A 31 13.65 -39.72 -11.73
N LEU A 32 13.75 -40.35 -10.56
CA LEU A 32 12.87 -41.44 -10.12
C LEU A 32 11.79 -41.01 -9.11
N SER A 33 11.77 -39.73 -8.71
CA SER A 33 10.78 -39.16 -7.78
C SER A 33 9.82 -38.15 -8.44
N GLY A 34 9.79 -38.10 -9.78
CA GLY A 34 8.83 -37.30 -10.54
C GLY A 34 7.69 -38.13 -11.11
N CYS A 35 6.63 -38.31 -10.33
CA CYS A 35 5.21 -38.47 -10.72
C CYS A 35 4.46 -39.16 -9.58
N LEU A 36 3.88 -38.38 -8.66
CA LEU A 36 2.65 -38.69 -7.93
C LEU A 36 2.19 -37.41 -7.22
N SER A 37 1.31 -36.66 -7.88
CA SER A 37 0.29 -35.87 -7.19
C SER A 37 -0.78 -36.86 -6.68
N ILE A 38 -1.33 -36.59 -5.49
CA ILE A 38 -2.55 -37.11 -4.84
C ILE A 38 -2.23 -37.55 -3.40
N GLY A 39 -2.78 -36.79 -2.44
CA GLY A 39 -3.15 -37.25 -1.11
C GLY A 39 -2.01 -37.77 -0.23
N SER A 40 -1.60 -36.97 0.75
CA SER A 40 -0.95 -37.47 1.96
C SER A 40 -1.93 -38.34 2.76
N ASN A 41 -2.17 -39.57 2.29
CA ASN A 41 -2.57 -40.67 3.15
C ASN A 41 -1.31 -41.14 3.86
N SER A 42 -1.21 -40.88 5.15
CA SER A 42 -0.20 -41.52 5.97
C SER A 42 -0.39 -43.04 5.88
N ILE A 43 0.64 -43.74 5.39
CA ILE A 43 0.68 -45.20 5.44
C ILE A 43 0.79 -45.56 6.91
N ARG A 44 -0.34 -46.02 7.43
CA ARG A 44 -0.58 -46.59 8.73
C ARG A 44 0.38 -47.77 8.93
N THR A 45 1.41 -47.58 9.77
CA THR A 45 2.03 -48.71 10.46
C THR A 45 0.97 -49.32 11.38
N ASP A 46 0.58 -50.55 11.10
CA ASP A 46 -0.32 -51.37 11.91
C ASP A 46 0.30 -51.64 13.29
N ASN A 47 0.15 -50.67 14.18
CA ASN A 47 0.08 -50.93 15.61
C ASN A 47 -1.41 -50.93 15.96
N THR A 48 -1.96 -52.11 16.19
CA THR A 48 -3.29 -52.34 16.76
C THR A 48 -3.36 -51.81 18.20
N THR A 49 -3.37 -50.49 18.33
CA THR A 49 -4.03 -49.80 19.44
C THR A 49 -5.47 -49.57 19.00
N LYS A 50 -6.44 -49.99 19.81
CA LYS A 50 -7.85 -49.69 19.61
C LYS A 50 -8.01 -48.17 19.49
N ASN A 51 -8.05 -47.64 18.26
CA ASN A 51 -8.47 -46.28 18.00
C ASN A 51 -9.92 -46.18 18.47
N LYS A 52 -10.13 -45.60 19.66
CA LYS A 52 -11.41 -44.96 19.94
C LYS A 52 -11.62 -43.97 18.80
N ALA A 53 -12.68 -44.14 18.02
CA ALA A 53 -13.07 -43.15 17.03
C ALA A 53 -13.14 -41.80 17.76
N LYS A 54 -12.39 -40.80 17.27
CA LYS A 54 -12.53 -39.42 17.74
C LYS A 54 -14.02 -39.07 17.59
N PRO A 55 -14.71 -38.60 18.64
CA PRO A 55 -16.09 -38.17 18.49
C PRO A 55 -16.17 -37.10 17.38
N PRO A 56 -17.29 -37.02 16.65
CA PRO A 56 -17.47 -35.96 15.66
C PRO A 56 -17.31 -34.59 16.33
N TYR A 57 -16.77 -33.63 15.60
CA TYR A 57 -16.71 -32.25 16.07
C TYR A 57 -18.14 -31.71 16.18
N GLU A 58 -18.45 -31.05 17.29
CA GLU A 58 -19.78 -30.49 17.58
C GLU A 58 -19.62 -29.03 17.98
N ILE A 59 -20.45 -28.16 17.38
CA ILE A 59 -20.51 -26.74 17.74
C ILE A 59 -21.35 -26.60 19.01
N ALA A 60 -20.83 -25.85 19.98
CA ALA A 60 -21.56 -25.58 21.21
C ALA A 60 -22.87 -24.81 20.93
N THR A 61 -23.95 -25.15 21.62
CA THR A 61 -25.24 -24.43 21.53
C THR A 61 -25.57 -23.77 22.86
N ASN A 62 -26.45 -22.76 22.84
CA ASN A 62 -27.06 -22.23 24.05
C ASN A 62 -28.07 -23.23 24.67
N ASP A 63 -28.71 -22.84 25.77
CA ASP A 63 -29.71 -23.65 26.48
C ASP A 63 -30.93 -24.03 25.60
N ASP A 64 -31.21 -23.24 24.57
CA ASP A 64 -32.29 -23.46 23.60
C ASP A 64 -31.85 -24.35 22.41
N GLY A 65 -30.61 -24.84 22.42
CA GLY A 65 -30.07 -25.69 21.34
C GLY A 65 -29.70 -24.91 20.08
N GLN A 66 -29.58 -23.58 20.16
CA GLN A 66 -29.25 -22.70 19.04
C GLN A 66 -27.75 -22.35 19.03
N ILE A 67 -27.21 -22.17 17.82
CA ILE A 67 -25.86 -21.63 17.63
C ILE A 67 -25.89 -20.13 17.86
N THR A 68 -24.91 -19.62 18.60
CA THR A 68 -24.71 -18.18 18.86
C THR A 68 -23.49 -17.66 18.10
N ASP A 69 -23.31 -16.34 18.01
CA ASP A 69 -22.11 -15.76 17.38
C ASP A 69 -20.84 -16.34 17.96
N ILE A 70 -20.79 -16.42 19.30
CA ILE A 70 -19.66 -16.97 20.05
C ILE A 70 -19.40 -18.41 19.65
N SER A 71 -20.46 -19.23 19.54
CA SER A 71 -20.35 -20.62 19.13
C SER A 71 -19.81 -20.77 17.72
N LEU A 72 -20.32 -19.98 16.77
CA LEU A 72 -19.89 -20.01 15.38
C LEU A 72 -18.46 -19.50 15.22
N LEU A 73 -18.12 -18.36 15.84
CA LEU A 73 -16.76 -17.81 15.88
C LEU A 73 -15.76 -18.79 16.49
N SER A 74 -16.11 -19.43 17.61
CA SER A 74 -15.25 -20.45 18.24
C SER A 74 -14.98 -21.61 17.27
N ALA A 75 -15.99 -22.01 16.49
CA ALA A 75 -15.83 -23.06 15.50
C ALA A 75 -14.91 -22.64 14.33
N LEU A 76 -15.01 -21.40 13.85
CA LEU A 76 -14.07 -20.84 12.87
C LEU A 76 -12.64 -20.79 13.44
N ILE A 77 -12.49 -20.33 14.69
CA ILE A 77 -11.19 -20.27 15.39
C ILE A 77 -10.59 -21.66 15.57
N ASP A 78 -11.39 -22.67 15.91
CA ASP A 78 -10.93 -24.06 16.01
C ASP A 78 -10.37 -24.59 14.68
N ALA A 79 -10.95 -24.18 13.55
CA ALA A 79 -10.42 -24.49 12.22
C ALA A 79 -9.09 -23.76 11.95
N ILE A 80 -9.04 -22.45 12.24
CA ILE A 80 -7.85 -21.60 12.02
C ILE A 80 -6.66 -22.07 12.87
N ASN A 81 -6.91 -22.37 14.15
CA ASN A 81 -5.92 -22.85 15.10
C ASN A 81 -5.57 -24.34 14.93
N ASN A 82 -6.14 -25.02 13.92
CA ASN A 82 -5.93 -26.45 13.65
C ASN A 82 -6.32 -27.38 14.83
N ILE A 83 -7.25 -26.95 15.68
CA ILE A 83 -7.84 -27.77 16.76
C ILE A 83 -8.81 -28.79 16.15
N ALA A 84 -9.57 -28.36 15.15
CA ALA A 84 -10.41 -29.18 14.30
C ALA A 84 -10.02 -28.96 12.83
N SER A 85 -10.22 -29.97 11.98
CA SER A 85 -10.05 -29.77 10.55
C SER A 85 -11.16 -28.88 9.99
N VAL A 86 -10.85 -28.10 8.96
CA VAL A 86 -11.82 -27.28 8.22
C VAL A 86 -13.06 -28.10 7.81
N GLN A 87 -12.85 -29.36 7.40
CA GLN A 87 -13.94 -30.25 6.99
C GLN A 87 -14.83 -30.68 8.17
N GLU A 88 -14.24 -30.97 9.34
CA GLU A 88 -14.99 -31.30 10.55
C GLU A 88 -15.88 -30.10 10.96
N VAL A 89 -15.32 -28.89 10.97
CA VAL A 89 -16.04 -27.65 11.32
C VAL A 89 -17.17 -27.38 10.32
N TYR A 90 -16.87 -27.38 9.01
CA TYR A 90 -17.89 -27.17 7.97
C TYR A 90 -19.05 -28.17 8.07
N SER A 91 -18.75 -29.43 8.38
CA SER A 91 -19.77 -30.47 8.51
C SER A 91 -20.64 -30.30 9.76
N ALA A 92 -20.10 -29.67 10.81
CA ALA A 92 -20.82 -29.43 12.06
C ALA A 92 -21.72 -28.18 12.02
N ILE A 93 -21.45 -27.23 11.11
CA ILE A 93 -22.35 -26.09 10.87
C ILE A 93 -23.67 -26.63 10.26
N PRO A 94 -24.85 -26.32 10.86
CA PRO A 94 -26.14 -26.72 10.34
C PRO A 94 -26.37 -26.18 8.93
N GLU A 95 -27.12 -26.91 8.09
CA GLU A 95 -27.39 -26.50 6.70
C GLU A 95 -28.03 -25.12 6.61
N SER A 96 -28.91 -24.74 7.53
CA SER A 96 -29.47 -23.39 7.60
C SER A 96 -28.40 -22.31 7.79
N GLY A 97 -27.33 -22.61 8.53
CA GLY A 97 -26.22 -21.70 8.83
C GLY A 97 -25.15 -21.60 7.72
N LYS A 98 -25.27 -22.39 6.65
CA LYS A 98 -24.32 -22.42 5.53
C LYS A 98 -25.01 -22.61 4.16
N THR A 99 -26.25 -22.15 4.05
CA THR A 99 -27.05 -22.31 2.82
C THR A 99 -26.25 -21.80 1.61
N ASP A 100 -26.14 -22.64 0.58
CA ASP A 100 -25.39 -22.39 -0.67
C ASP A 100 -23.87 -22.14 -0.53
N LEU A 101 -23.30 -22.20 0.68
CA LEU A 101 -21.87 -22.08 0.89
C LEU A 101 -21.20 -23.42 0.58
N SER A 102 -20.23 -23.45 -0.33
CA SER A 102 -19.48 -24.67 -0.63
C SER A 102 -18.34 -24.90 0.37
N MET A 103 -17.94 -26.16 0.54
CA MET A 103 -16.74 -26.53 1.33
C MET A 103 -15.47 -25.85 0.80
N ASN A 104 -15.38 -25.63 -0.52
CA ASN A 104 -14.21 -24.98 -1.12
C ASN A 104 -14.16 -23.50 -0.75
N ASP A 105 -15.29 -22.79 -0.86
CA ASP A 105 -15.38 -21.37 -0.51
C ASP A 105 -15.16 -21.17 0.99
N PHE A 106 -15.69 -22.07 1.82
CA PHE A 106 -15.43 -22.06 3.25
C PHE A 106 -13.94 -22.28 3.55
N SER A 107 -13.29 -23.24 2.89
CA SER A 107 -11.86 -23.48 3.09
C SER A 107 -10.99 -22.29 2.70
N LEU A 108 -11.32 -21.63 1.58
CA LEU A 108 -10.60 -20.43 1.14
C LEU A 108 -10.84 -19.25 2.07
N TYR A 109 -12.05 -19.12 2.63
CA TYR A 109 -12.35 -18.10 3.62
C TYR A 109 -11.56 -18.31 4.92
N ILE A 110 -11.44 -19.56 5.40
CA ILE A 110 -10.56 -19.88 6.53
C ILE A 110 -9.09 -19.55 6.22
N GLU A 111 -8.61 -19.83 5.01
CA GLU A 111 -7.25 -19.45 4.56
C GLU A 111 -7.07 -17.92 4.56
N ALA A 112 -8.09 -17.16 4.13
CA ALA A 112 -8.07 -15.69 4.09
C ALA A 112 -8.02 -15.05 5.48
N ILE A 113 -8.68 -15.65 6.48
CA ILE A 113 -8.64 -15.19 7.88
C ILE A 113 -7.32 -15.60 8.55
N SER A 114 -6.74 -16.73 8.16
CA SER A 114 -5.58 -17.30 8.83
C SER A 114 -4.33 -16.42 8.70
N HIS A 115 -3.54 -16.36 9.77
CA HIS A 115 -2.21 -15.73 9.71
C HIS A 115 -1.28 -16.55 8.80
N PRO A 116 -0.53 -15.96 7.85
CA PRO A 116 0.35 -16.69 6.93
C PRO A 116 1.41 -17.56 7.64
N GLU A 117 1.95 -17.06 8.76
CA GLU A 117 2.88 -17.80 9.63
C GLU A 117 2.20 -18.80 10.60
N LYS A 118 0.89 -19.01 10.48
CA LYS A 118 0.09 -19.95 11.30
C LYS A 118 0.08 -19.61 12.79
N LYS A 119 0.03 -18.31 13.12
CA LYS A 119 -0.23 -17.85 14.49
C LYS A 119 -1.67 -18.18 14.88
N GLU A 120 -1.85 -18.53 16.14
CA GLU A 120 -3.15 -18.89 16.70
C GLU A 120 -3.94 -17.62 17.06
N ILE A 121 -5.25 -17.64 16.88
CA ILE A 121 -6.15 -16.63 17.47
C ILE A 121 -6.31 -16.96 18.95
N ILE A 122 -6.01 -15.99 19.80
CA ILE A 122 -6.04 -16.11 21.27
C ILE A 122 -7.24 -15.43 21.91
N GLU A 123 -7.82 -14.45 21.22
CA GLU A 123 -8.92 -13.64 21.70
C GLU A 123 -9.74 -13.13 20.51
N PHE A 124 -11.02 -12.83 20.74
CA PHE A 124 -11.82 -12.05 19.82
C PHE A 124 -12.70 -11.08 20.60
N CYS A 125 -13.01 -9.94 19.99
CA CYS A 125 -13.89 -8.94 20.59
C CYS A 125 -14.85 -8.37 19.53
N ARG A 126 -16.00 -7.87 20.00
CA ARG A 126 -16.96 -7.19 19.12
C ARG A 126 -16.43 -5.80 18.76
N VAL A 127 -16.50 -5.47 17.48
CA VAL A 127 -16.10 -4.15 16.95
C VAL A 127 -17.01 -3.05 17.50
N PRO A 128 -16.47 -1.87 17.87
CA PRO A 128 -17.27 -0.74 18.35
C PRO A 128 -18.33 -0.27 17.35
N ASP A 129 -19.49 0.20 17.85
CA ASP A 129 -20.65 0.55 17.01
C ASP A 129 -20.36 1.65 15.96
N ASP A 130 -19.43 2.56 16.22
CA ASP A 130 -19.04 3.60 15.26
C ASP A 130 -18.26 3.02 14.08
N LEU A 131 -17.33 2.09 14.33
CA LEU A 131 -16.59 1.39 13.28
C LEU A 131 -17.51 0.43 12.53
N LYS A 132 -18.41 -0.28 13.24
CA LYS A 132 -19.49 -1.07 12.62
C LYS A 132 -20.30 -0.23 11.64
N ARG A 133 -20.76 0.96 12.04
CA ARG A 133 -21.53 1.87 11.18
C ARG A 133 -20.75 2.25 9.93
N GLN A 134 -19.47 2.57 10.07
CA GLN A 134 -18.59 2.91 8.94
C GLN A 134 -18.48 1.75 7.95
N ILE A 135 -18.16 0.54 8.43
CA ILE A 135 -18.03 -0.66 7.59
C ILE A 135 -19.36 -0.96 6.86
N THR A 136 -20.50 -0.93 7.58
CA THR A 136 -21.82 -1.17 6.98
C THR A 136 -22.18 -0.13 5.91
N ILE A 137 -21.89 1.16 6.13
CA ILE A 137 -22.11 2.21 5.12
C ILE A 137 -21.24 1.97 3.88
N ASP A 138 -19.98 1.64 4.08
CA ASP A 138 -19.03 1.41 2.99
C ASP A 138 -19.46 0.22 2.12
N ILE A 139 -19.84 -0.91 2.73
CA ILE A 139 -20.37 -2.08 2.00
C ILE A 139 -21.66 -1.71 1.28
N SER A 140 -22.61 -1.08 1.96
CA SER A 140 -23.92 -0.74 1.38
C SER A 140 -23.82 0.22 0.20
N THR A 141 -22.80 1.09 0.20
CA THR A 141 -22.55 2.05 -0.89
C THR A 141 -21.89 1.41 -2.11
N THR A 142 -21.09 0.35 -1.90
CA THR A 142 -20.25 -0.26 -2.96
C THR A 142 -20.82 -1.55 -3.51
N LEU A 143 -21.56 -2.31 -2.71
CA LEU A 143 -22.15 -3.60 -3.07
C LEU A 143 -23.65 -3.58 -2.75
N SER A 144 -24.45 -3.02 -3.67
CA SER A 144 -25.91 -2.89 -3.49
C SER A 144 -26.62 -4.23 -3.28
N GLY A 145 -26.01 -5.34 -3.74
CA GLY A 145 -26.53 -6.70 -3.56
C GLY A 145 -26.36 -7.27 -2.14
N LEU A 146 -25.57 -6.63 -1.28
CA LEU A 146 -25.29 -7.09 0.09
C LEU A 146 -25.76 -6.11 1.17
N VAL A 147 -26.63 -5.14 0.83
CA VAL A 147 -27.08 -4.10 1.77
C VAL A 147 -27.78 -4.72 2.99
N LEU A 148 -28.69 -5.66 2.77
CA LEU A 148 -29.45 -6.29 3.86
C LEU A 148 -28.52 -7.12 4.76
N GLU A 149 -27.59 -7.87 4.17
CA GLU A 149 -26.57 -8.63 4.90
C GLU A 149 -25.66 -7.70 5.70
N ALA A 150 -25.23 -6.57 5.15
CA ALA A 150 -24.38 -5.59 5.84
C ALA A 150 -25.10 -4.93 7.03
N GLU A 151 -26.41 -4.69 6.92
CA GLU A 151 -27.25 -4.18 8.02
C GLU A 151 -27.46 -5.23 9.12
N SER A 152 -27.55 -6.51 8.77
CA SER A 152 -27.71 -7.63 9.71
C SER A 152 -26.39 -8.28 10.16
N THR A 153 -25.25 -7.65 9.89
CA THR A 153 -23.93 -8.18 10.29
C THR A 153 -23.47 -7.61 11.64
N GLU A 154 -22.94 -8.50 12.49
CA GLU A 154 -22.06 -8.10 13.60
C GLU A 154 -20.60 -8.34 13.21
N TYR A 155 -19.71 -7.43 13.60
CA TYR A 155 -18.30 -7.49 13.25
C TYR A 155 -17.46 -7.82 14.47
N TYR A 156 -16.45 -8.66 14.25
CA TYR A 156 -15.55 -9.15 15.29
C TYR A 156 -14.10 -8.96 14.87
N GLU A 157 -13.29 -8.50 15.80
CA GLU A 157 -11.84 -8.44 15.67
C GLU A 157 -11.24 -9.70 16.29
N LEU A 158 -10.53 -10.47 15.47
CA LEU A 158 -9.81 -11.68 15.86
C LEU A 158 -8.35 -11.32 16.16
N ILE A 159 -7.87 -11.62 17.36
CA ILE A 159 -6.54 -11.23 17.84
C ILE A 159 -5.61 -12.44 17.81
N PHE A 160 -4.49 -12.32 17.08
CA PHE A 160 -3.49 -13.37 16.97
C PHE A 160 -2.47 -13.33 18.12
N SER A 161 -1.86 -14.50 18.39
CA SER A 161 -0.76 -14.62 19.34
C SER A 161 0.41 -13.72 18.92
N LYS A 162 1.04 -13.09 19.91
CA LYS A 162 2.19 -12.21 19.68
C LYS A 162 3.45 -13.04 19.52
N ASP A 163 4.37 -12.60 18.67
CA ASP A 163 5.72 -13.15 18.66
C ASP A 163 6.38 -12.88 20.01
N THR A 164 6.78 -13.95 20.69
CA THR A 164 7.67 -13.86 21.85
C THR A 164 9.07 -13.51 21.35
N GLN A 165 9.31 -12.27 20.96
CA GLN A 165 10.68 -11.77 20.97
C GLN A 165 11.08 -11.60 22.43
N GLU A 166 12.13 -12.32 22.87
CA GLU A 166 12.77 -12.10 24.16
C GLU A 166 13.15 -10.62 24.25
N VAL A 167 12.35 -9.85 25.01
CA VAL A 167 12.70 -8.47 25.37
C VAL A 167 13.83 -8.57 26.37
N ASP A 168 15.06 -8.56 25.87
CA ASP A 168 16.24 -8.24 26.67
C ASP A 168 16.07 -6.81 27.20
N GLY A 169 15.59 -6.71 28.44
CA GLY A 169 15.76 -5.57 29.34
C GLY A 169 15.01 -4.29 28.98
N GLU A 170 14.06 -3.92 29.85
CA GLU A 170 13.64 -2.54 30.12
C GLU A 170 13.45 -1.64 28.90
N ASN A 171 12.47 -1.94 28.05
CA ASN A 171 11.71 -0.91 27.35
C ASN A 171 10.32 -1.46 27.08
N ASP A 172 9.30 -0.83 27.69
CA ASP A 172 7.88 -1.04 27.39
C ASP A 172 7.59 -0.56 25.96
N GLN A 173 8.05 -1.30 24.96
CA GLN A 173 7.51 -1.18 23.62
C GLN A 173 6.17 -1.91 23.64
N GLU A 174 5.07 -1.15 23.46
CA GLU A 174 3.74 -1.71 23.23
C GLU A 174 3.85 -2.85 22.23
N THR A 175 3.65 -4.07 22.71
CA THR A 175 3.76 -5.26 21.88
C THR A 175 2.61 -5.19 20.89
N GLU A 176 2.92 -4.96 19.62
CA GLU A 176 1.94 -4.78 18.56
C GLU A 176 0.95 -5.96 18.50
N VAL A 177 -0.34 -5.63 18.48
CA VAL A 177 -1.41 -6.61 18.36
C VAL A 177 -1.70 -6.78 16.87
N VAL A 178 -1.50 -7.98 16.35
CA VAL A 178 -1.93 -8.35 15.00
C VAL A 178 -3.35 -8.88 15.12
N SER A 179 -4.27 -8.32 14.35
CA SER A 179 -5.68 -8.70 14.37
C SER A 179 -6.32 -8.64 12.99
N THR A 180 -7.44 -9.34 12.81
CA THR A 180 -8.25 -9.34 11.58
C THR A 180 -9.71 -9.12 11.93
N ILE A 181 -10.35 -8.14 11.29
CA ILE A 181 -11.78 -7.89 11.43
C ILE A 181 -12.57 -8.69 10.39
N ILE A 182 -13.58 -9.44 10.85
CA ILE A 182 -14.52 -10.24 10.04
C ILE A 182 -15.98 -9.90 10.37
N GLY A 183 -16.91 -10.30 9.50
CA GLY A 183 -18.36 -10.15 9.73
C GLY A 183 -19.08 -11.49 9.90
N ILE A 184 -20.07 -11.53 10.80
CA ILE A 184 -21.02 -12.65 11.00
C ILE A 184 -22.43 -12.12 10.72
N GLN A 185 -23.12 -12.74 9.76
CA GLN A 185 -24.47 -12.32 9.34
C GLN A 185 -25.55 -12.94 10.23
N HIS A 186 -26.66 -12.22 10.39
CA HIS A 186 -27.85 -12.70 11.10
C HIS A 186 -29.05 -12.84 10.16
N ASP A 187 -29.79 -13.93 10.32
CA ASP A 187 -31.04 -14.17 9.59
C ASP A 187 -32.20 -13.34 10.17
N ALA A 188 -33.41 -13.55 9.65
CA ALA A 188 -34.60 -12.79 10.07
C ALA A 188 -34.99 -13.07 11.53
N GLU A 189 -34.60 -14.23 12.07
CA GLU A 189 -34.80 -14.66 13.45
C GLU A 189 -33.66 -14.17 14.38
N GLY A 190 -32.62 -13.56 13.83
CA GLY A 190 -31.46 -13.10 14.57
C GLY A 190 -30.47 -14.22 14.89
N LEU A 191 -30.50 -15.34 14.16
CA LEU A 191 -29.54 -16.43 14.30
C LEU A 191 -28.34 -16.21 13.38
N PRO A 192 -27.13 -16.52 13.86
CA PRO A 192 -25.91 -16.32 13.09
C PRO A 192 -25.75 -17.37 11.99
N TYR A 193 -25.25 -16.94 10.84
CA TYR A 193 -24.92 -17.81 9.72
C TYR A 193 -23.75 -17.26 8.90
N LEU A 194 -23.21 -18.11 8.03
CA LEU A 194 -22.18 -17.74 7.06
C LEU A 194 -22.82 -17.52 5.69
N SER A 195 -22.89 -16.26 5.24
CA SER A 195 -23.46 -15.94 3.93
C SER A 195 -22.54 -16.39 2.80
N ALA A 196 -23.07 -17.24 1.90
CA ALA A 196 -22.35 -17.69 0.72
C ALA A 196 -21.95 -16.53 -0.21
N SER A 197 -22.85 -15.55 -0.39
CA SER A 197 -22.59 -14.35 -1.19
C SER A 197 -21.49 -13.50 -0.56
N TRP A 198 -21.53 -13.27 0.75
CA TRP A 198 -20.50 -12.52 1.47
C TRP A 198 -19.12 -13.17 1.33
N ILE A 199 -19.04 -14.47 1.61
CA ILE A 199 -17.79 -15.23 1.55
C ILE A 199 -17.24 -15.26 0.12
N LYS A 200 -18.09 -15.41 -0.88
CA LYS A 200 -17.67 -15.39 -2.29
C LYS A 200 -16.99 -14.07 -2.65
N GLU A 201 -17.57 -12.94 -2.25
CA GLU A 201 -16.99 -11.62 -2.50
C GLU A 201 -15.66 -11.41 -1.76
N VAL A 202 -15.56 -11.85 -0.50
CA VAL A 202 -14.28 -11.85 0.24
C VAL A 202 -13.23 -12.69 -0.49
N ASN A 203 -13.58 -13.92 -0.86
CA ASN A 203 -12.66 -14.84 -1.54
C ASN A 203 -12.15 -14.28 -2.87
N GLN A 204 -13.00 -13.59 -3.62
CA GLN A 204 -12.62 -12.95 -4.88
C GLN A 204 -11.51 -11.90 -4.70
N ILE A 205 -11.65 -11.02 -3.69
CA ILE A 205 -10.61 -10.03 -3.38
C ILE A 205 -9.35 -10.73 -2.84
N TYR A 206 -9.51 -11.76 -2.01
CA TYR A 206 -8.40 -12.50 -1.43
C TYR A 206 -7.56 -13.23 -2.50
N GLU A 207 -8.18 -13.88 -3.47
CA GLU A 207 -7.45 -14.50 -4.57
C GLU A 207 -6.75 -13.44 -5.42
N PHE A 208 -7.42 -12.32 -5.71
CA PHE A 208 -6.82 -11.19 -6.42
C PHE A 208 -5.58 -10.66 -5.67
N SER A 209 -5.67 -10.42 -4.36
CA SER A 209 -4.55 -9.91 -3.56
C SER A 209 -3.38 -10.89 -3.53
N ARG A 210 -3.64 -12.20 -3.51
CA ARG A 210 -2.59 -13.23 -3.62
C ARG A 210 -1.87 -13.18 -4.96
N PHE A 211 -2.59 -13.03 -6.08
CA PHE A 211 -1.96 -12.87 -7.39
C PHE A 211 -1.14 -11.58 -7.45
N TYR A 212 -1.64 -10.50 -6.85
CA TYR A 212 -0.95 -9.22 -6.77
C TYR A 212 0.35 -9.31 -5.97
N PHE A 213 0.30 -9.83 -4.75
CA PHE A 213 1.49 -10.01 -3.92
C PHE A 213 2.50 -10.99 -4.53
N ARG A 214 2.02 -12.04 -5.21
CA ARG A 214 2.89 -12.93 -5.96
C ARG A 214 3.58 -12.21 -7.13
N ALA A 215 2.86 -11.38 -7.89
CA ALA A 215 3.46 -10.63 -8.99
C ALA A 215 4.55 -9.66 -8.49
N LEU A 216 4.37 -9.06 -7.30
CA LEU A 216 5.39 -8.26 -6.63
C LEU A 216 6.62 -9.09 -6.22
N ASP A 217 6.39 -10.25 -5.59
CA ASP A 217 7.45 -11.15 -5.14
C ASP A 217 8.28 -11.72 -6.31
N ASP A 218 7.59 -12.21 -7.34
CA ASP A 218 8.18 -12.74 -8.59
C ASP A 218 8.75 -11.62 -9.48
N ARG A 219 8.48 -10.34 -9.16
CA ARG A 219 8.83 -9.15 -9.96
C ARG A 219 8.27 -9.20 -11.38
N ASP A 220 7.10 -9.79 -11.53
CA ASP A 220 6.39 -9.88 -12.80
C ASP A 220 5.63 -8.57 -13.07
N LYS A 221 6.34 -7.63 -13.69
CA LYS A 221 5.78 -6.34 -14.11
C LYS A 221 4.52 -6.50 -14.98
N SER A 222 4.49 -7.50 -15.86
CA SER A 222 3.39 -7.67 -16.81
C SER A 222 2.13 -8.13 -16.10
N MET A 223 2.26 -9.12 -15.21
CA MET A 223 1.16 -9.59 -14.38
C MET A 223 0.64 -8.47 -13.46
N LEU A 224 1.55 -7.73 -12.81
CA LEU A 224 1.18 -6.63 -11.92
C LEU A 224 0.43 -5.52 -12.67
N SER A 225 0.93 -5.12 -13.84
CA SER A 225 0.25 -4.14 -14.70
C SER A 225 -1.13 -4.63 -15.14
N TRP A 226 -1.27 -5.92 -15.48
CA TRP A 226 -2.56 -6.50 -15.85
C TRP A 226 -3.57 -6.50 -14.69
N LEU A 227 -3.09 -6.79 -13.47
CA LEU A 227 -3.91 -6.74 -12.26
C LEU A 227 -4.37 -5.31 -11.95
N LEU A 228 -3.48 -4.32 -12.04
CA LEU A 228 -3.84 -2.91 -11.84
C LEU A 228 -4.89 -2.42 -12.85
N LEU A 229 -4.88 -2.95 -14.08
CA LEU A 229 -5.87 -2.64 -15.09
C LEU A 229 -7.27 -3.21 -14.80
N GLN A 230 -7.42 -4.14 -13.85
CA GLN A 230 -8.74 -4.66 -13.44
C GLN A 230 -9.60 -3.63 -12.68
N ALA A 231 -9.02 -2.47 -12.34
CA ALA A 231 -9.76 -1.34 -11.78
C ALA A 231 -10.64 -0.63 -12.83
N TYR A 232 -10.43 -0.92 -14.12
CA TYR A 232 -11.07 -0.25 -15.24
C TYR A 232 -11.99 -1.22 -16.02
N PRO A 233 -13.03 -0.69 -16.69
CA PRO A 233 -13.84 -1.50 -17.60
C PRO A 233 -13.01 -1.98 -18.80
N GLU A 234 -13.53 -2.97 -19.54
CA GLU A 234 -12.84 -3.73 -20.60
C GLU A 234 -12.13 -2.91 -21.70
N GLN A 235 -12.47 -1.63 -21.88
CA GLN A 235 -11.80 -0.74 -22.84
C GLN A 235 -10.97 0.32 -22.09
N VAL A 236 -9.67 0.06 -21.97
CA VAL A 236 -8.71 0.99 -21.36
C VAL A 236 -7.91 1.69 -22.45
N GLU A 237 -7.79 3.01 -22.36
CA GLU A 237 -6.97 3.80 -23.28
C GLU A 237 -5.48 3.38 -23.18
N ASP A 238 -4.76 3.40 -24.30
CA ASP A 238 -3.33 3.03 -24.36
C ASP A 238 -2.50 3.79 -23.32
N LYS A 239 -2.84 5.06 -23.10
CA LYS A 239 -2.15 5.93 -22.14
C LYS A 239 -2.36 5.51 -20.69
N ILE A 240 -3.57 5.08 -20.32
CA ILE A 240 -3.85 4.52 -18.99
C ILE A 240 -3.08 3.21 -18.81
N SER A 241 -3.03 2.37 -19.85
CA SER A 241 -2.23 1.15 -19.84
C SER A 241 -0.74 1.43 -19.61
N GLU A 242 -0.21 2.50 -20.22
CA GLU A 242 1.16 2.94 -20.00
C GLU A 242 1.40 3.44 -18.57
N ILE A 243 0.46 4.21 -18.00
CA ILE A 243 0.50 4.68 -16.61
C ILE A 243 0.55 3.50 -15.64
N GLU A 244 -0.35 2.52 -15.78
CA GLU A 244 -0.40 1.35 -14.89
C GLU A 244 0.83 0.45 -15.05
N ASN A 245 1.37 0.35 -16.27
CA ASN A 245 2.64 -0.33 -16.51
C ASN A 245 3.82 0.39 -15.82
N ASN A 246 3.82 1.73 -15.76
CA ASN A 246 4.83 2.49 -15.02
C ASN A 246 4.66 2.34 -13.51
N LYS A 247 3.42 2.37 -12.99
CA LYS A 247 3.11 2.06 -11.58
C LYS A 247 3.63 0.71 -11.17
N ALA A 248 3.40 -0.32 -11.98
CA ALA A 248 3.87 -1.68 -11.70
C ALA A 248 5.39 -1.72 -11.45
N GLN A 249 6.19 -1.03 -12.28
CA GLN A 249 7.64 -0.98 -12.07
C GLN A 249 8.01 -0.26 -10.78
N LEU A 250 7.37 0.89 -10.50
CA LEU A 250 7.62 1.67 -9.29
C LEU A 250 7.30 0.88 -8.02
N LEU A 251 6.19 0.12 -8.03
CA LEU A 251 5.78 -0.73 -6.91
C LEU A 251 6.76 -1.88 -6.68
N ILE A 252 7.20 -2.57 -7.73
CA ILE A 252 8.21 -3.62 -7.63
C ILE A 252 9.48 -3.09 -6.96
N ASP A 253 9.96 -1.91 -7.38
CA ASP A 253 11.15 -1.30 -6.79
C ASP A 253 10.91 -0.84 -5.34
N TYR A 254 9.73 -0.31 -5.03
CA TYR A 254 9.38 0.14 -3.69
C TYR A 254 9.27 -1.01 -2.70
N TYR A 255 8.55 -2.07 -3.04
CA TYR A 255 8.45 -3.27 -2.20
C TYR A 255 9.82 -3.89 -1.92
N ARG A 256 10.70 -3.93 -2.92
CA ARG A 256 12.06 -4.47 -2.77
C ARG A 256 12.95 -3.65 -1.82
N LEU A 257 12.73 -2.34 -1.72
CA LEU A 257 13.66 -1.41 -1.05
C LEU A 257 13.12 -0.84 0.26
N SER A 258 11.81 -0.90 0.48
CA SER A 258 11.16 -0.10 1.52
C SER A 258 10.08 -0.84 2.30
N VAL A 259 9.62 -2.01 1.85
CA VAL A 259 8.64 -2.82 2.58
C VAL A 259 9.37 -4.01 3.20
N GLU A 260 9.33 -4.12 4.53
CA GLU A 260 9.99 -5.19 5.29
C GLU A 260 9.12 -6.46 5.30
N THR A 261 7.81 -6.31 5.45
CA THR A 261 6.88 -7.44 5.37
C THR A 261 6.91 -8.02 3.96
N GLU A 262 7.37 -9.26 3.83
CA GLU A 262 7.27 -9.97 2.56
C GLU A 262 5.81 -9.99 2.10
N PRO A 263 5.51 -9.71 0.83
CA PRO A 263 4.13 -9.59 0.34
C PRO A 263 3.24 -10.77 0.73
N LEU A 264 3.78 -12.00 0.65
CA LEU A 264 3.07 -13.24 0.97
C LEU A 264 2.83 -13.47 2.47
N ASN A 265 3.56 -12.75 3.34
CA ASN A 265 3.41 -12.81 4.80
C ASN A 265 2.50 -11.70 5.34
N SER A 266 1.90 -10.90 4.47
CA SER A 266 1.00 -9.82 4.86
C SER A 266 -0.29 -10.37 5.49
N VAL A 267 -0.64 -9.85 6.66
CA VAL A 267 -1.89 -10.21 7.36
C VAL A 267 -2.96 -9.19 7.02
N ALA A 268 -4.16 -9.67 6.68
CA ALA A 268 -5.31 -8.81 6.48
C ALA A 268 -5.78 -8.28 7.83
N HIS A 269 -5.84 -6.96 8.03
CA HIS A 269 -6.44 -6.40 9.25
C HIS A 269 -7.94 -6.14 9.10
N LEU A 270 -8.41 -5.99 7.86
CA LEU A 270 -9.83 -5.89 7.52
C LEU A 270 -10.13 -6.88 6.39
N LEU A 271 -11.13 -7.74 6.58
CA LEU A 271 -11.55 -8.76 5.62
C LEU A 271 -13.05 -8.66 5.33
N MET A 272 -13.43 -7.73 4.45
CA MET A 272 -14.82 -7.40 4.12
C MET A 272 -15.13 -7.73 2.65
N PRO A 273 -16.40 -7.93 2.28
CA PRO A 273 -16.77 -8.34 0.92
C PRO A 273 -16.49 -7.25 -0.11
N ASN A 274 -16.37 -5.98 0.29
CA ASN A 274 -16.02 -4.88 -0.60
C ASN A 274 -14.56 -4.41 -0.48
N SER A 275 -13.83 -4.84 0.55
CA SER A 275 -12.49 -4.34 0.87
C SER A 275 -11.67 -5.34 1.68
N ILE A 276 -10.43 -5.56 1.27
CA ILE A 276 -9.41 -6.21 2.10
C ILE A 276 -8.25 -5.24 2.29
N GLU A 277 -7.83 -5.08 3.54
CA GLU A 277 -6.73 -4.18 3.89
C GLU A 277 -5.61 -4.97 4.57
N TYR A 278 -4.38 -4.76 4.11
CA TYR A 278 -3.18 -5.41 4.61
C TYR A 278 -2.26 -4.37 5.24
N ARG A 279 -1.93 -4.59 6.52
CA ARG A 279 -0.94 -3.78 7.22
C ARG A 279 0.45 -4.38 7.02
N GLN A 280 1.40 -3.55 6.59
CA GLN A 280 2.76 -3.96 6.25
C GLN A 280 3.78 -3.06 6.95
N GLU A 281 4.83 -3.66 7.48
CA GLU A 281 5.96 -2.96 8.09
C GLU A 281 6.88 -2.40 6.98
N LEU A 282 7.32 -1.17 7.16
CA LEU A 282 8.29 -0.50 6.30
C LEU A 282 9.70 -0.72 6.84
N THR A 283 10.67 -0.86 5.94
CA THR A 283 12.08 -0.92 6.30
C THR A 283 12.48 0.37 7.03
N SER A 284 12.89 0.26 8.28
CA SER A 284 13.29 1.40 9.10
C SER A 284 14.81 1.58 9.11
N MET A 285 15.27 2.83 8.98
CA MET A 285 16.69 3.19 9.12
C MET A 285 17.12 3.22 10.60
N THR A 286 16.17 3.28 11.53
CA THR A 286 16.38 3.33 12.98
C THR A 286 15.61 2.21 13.65
N LYS A 287 16.32 1.28 14.32
CA LYS A 287 15.73 0.09 14.98
C LYS A 287 14.64 0.39 16.02
N SER A 288 14.43 1.64 16.40
CA SER A 288 13.53 2.06 17.48
C SER A 288 12.13 2.49 17.03
N GLN A 289 11.86 2.63 15.73
CA GLN A 289 10.54 3.01 15.22
C GLN A 289 10.11 2.09 14.09
N LYS A 290 9.08 1.30 14.35
CA LYS A 290 8.34 0.57 13.32
C LYS A 290 7.38 1.53 12.63
N ASN A 291 7.46 1.61 11.31
CA ASN A 291 6.52 2.39 10.51
C ASN A 291 5.66 1.43 9.71
N PHE A 292 4.36 1.70 9.65
CA PHE A 292 3.42 0.84 8.94
C PHE A 292 2.80 1.58 7.77
N ARG A 293 2.41 0.80 6.79
CA ARG A 293 1.57 1.22 5.67
C ARG A 293 0.39 0.27 5.54
N THR A 294 -0.67 0.76 4.95
CA THR A 294 -1.86 -0.03 4.62
C THR A 294 -2.01 -0.11 3.12
N CYS A 295 -1.88 -1.31 2.56
CA CYS A 295 -2.27 -1.62 1.18
C CYS A 295 -3.74 -2.04 1.19
N THR A 296 -4.57 -1.50 0.31
CA THR A 296 -6.01 -1.73 0.31
C THR A 296 -6.48 -2.20 -1.06
N PHE A 297 -7.24 -3.29 -1.08
CA PHE A 297 -7.92 -3.82 -2.25
C PHE A 297 -9.40 -3.54 -2.11
N LYS A 298 -9.97 -2.75 -3.01
CA LYS A 298 -11.40 -2.40 -2.99
C LYS A 298 -12.06 -2.92 -4.24
N GLN A 299 -13.24 -3.52 -4.07
CA GLN A 299 -14.07 -3.89 -5.20
C GLN A 299 -15.32 -3.04 -5.30
N ASN A 300 -15.74 -2.80 -6.54
CA ASN A 300 -16.99 -2.15 -6.87
C ASN A 300 -17.53 -2.77 -8.16
N ASN A 301 -18.64 -3.50 -8.08
CA ASN A 301 -19.30 -4.16 -9.21
C ASN A 301 -18.32 -5.01 -10.08
N ASN A 302 -17.57 -5.91 -9.45
CA ASN A 302 -16.54 -6.78 -10.05
C ASN A 302 -15.25 -6.10 -10.54
N LEU A 303 -15.14 -4.78 -10.50
CA LEU A 303 -13.86 -4.09 -10.72
C LEU A 303 -13.10 -4.05 -9.41
N ILE A 304 -11.83 -4.46 -9.43
CA ILE A 304 -10.96 -4.47 -8.25
C ILE A 304 -9.87 -3.43 -8.44
N SER A 305 -9.84 -2.47 -7.53
CA SER A 305 -8.84 -1.41 -7.46
C SER A 305 -7.88 -1.66 -6.31
N VAL A 306 -6.62 -1.26 -6.49
CA VAL A 306 -5.59 -1.34 -5.46
C VAL A 306 -5.16 0.08 -5.10
N SER A 307 -5.22 0.41 -3.81
CA SER A 307 -4.74 1.67 -3.26
C SER A 307 -3.43 1.42 -2.54
N GLU A 308 -2.35 1.98 -3.10
CA GLU A 308 -0.99 1.86 -2.62
C GLU A 308 -0.52 3.21 -2.05
N PRO A 309 -0.12 3.30 -0.77
CA PRO A 309 0.46 4.53 -0.21
C PRO A 309 1.92 4.68 -0.66
N TYR A 310 2.15 4.82 -1.97
CA TYR A 310 3.46 5.05 -2.55
C TYR A 310 3.91 6.50 -2.26
N PRO A 311 5.11 6.70 -1.68
CA PRO A 311 5.58 8.04 -1.33
C PRO A 311 6.16 8.74 -2.55
N ASP A 312 5.30 9.23 -3.45
CA ASP A 312 5.73 10.05 -4.59
C ASP A 312 6.58 11.22 -4.11
N ARG A 313 7.65 11.55 -4.84
CA ARG A 313 8.56 12.65 -4.51
C ARG A 313 8.70 13.59 -5.68
N ILE A 314 8.77 14.89 -5.41
CA ILE A 314 8.98 15.89 -6.45
C ILE A 314 10.26 15.54 -7.22
N LYS A 315 10.12 15.30 -8.53
CA LYS A 315 11.29 15.05 -9.39
C LYS A 315 12.13 16.31 -9.43
N ASN A 316 13.46 16.18 -9.29
CA ASN A 316 14.38 17.32 -9.26
C ASN A 316 14.21 18.26 -10.48
N GLN A 317 13.93 17.71 -11.67
CA GLN A 317 13.68 18.54 -12.86
C GLN A 317 12.50 19.49 -12.69
N HIS A 318 11.42 19.07 -12.02
CA HIS A 318 10.19 19.84 -11.82
C HIS A 318 10.36 21.02 -10.86
N LEU A 319 11.55 21.18 -10.26
CA LEU A 319 11.92 22.38 -9.50
C LEU A 319 12.33 23.54 -10.41
N ASN A 320 12.55 23.29 -11.70
CA ASN A 320 12.94 24.30 -12.67
C ASN A 320 11.71 24.87 -13.38
N LEU A 321 11.57 26.19 -13.36
CA LEU A 321 10.52 26.93 -14.05
C LEU A 321 11.07 27.51 -15.36
N TYR A 322 10.28 27.36 -16.42
CA TYR A 322 10.56 27.87 -17.76
C TYR A 322 9.44 28.82 -18.20
N TYR A 323 9.82 29.88 -18.91
CA TYR A 323 8.92 30.73 -19.68
C TYR A 323 9.22 30.54 -21.15
N GLU A 324 8.25 29.96 -21.87
CA GLU A 324 8.45 29.41 -23.20
C GLU A 324 9.66 28.46 -23.16
N ASP A 325 10.70 28.70 -23.95
CA ASP A 325 11.92 27.87 -23.97
C ASP A 325 13.04 28.40 -23.04
N THR A 326 12.78 29.46 -22.28
CA THR A 326 13.79 30.13 -21.45
C THR A 326 13.67 29.69 -20.00
N PHE A 327 14.73 29.09 -19.45
CA PHE A 327 14.84 28.83 -18.01
C PHE A 327 14.70 30.14 -17.24
N LEU A 328 13.76 30.23 -16.30
CA LEU A 328 13.55 31.39 -15.44
C LEU A 328 14.31 31.26 -14.13
N LEU A 329 13.95 30.24 -13.34
CA LEU A 329 14.48 30.00 -12.01
C LEU A 329 14.46 28.50 -11.68
N SER A 330 15.27 28.11 -10.72
CA SER A 330 15.19 26.83 -10.03
C SER A 330 14.80 27.07 -8.59
N TRP A 331 13.80 26.35 -8.09
CA TRP A 331 13.47 26.41 -6.66
C TRP A 331 14.66 25.95 -5.82
N SER A 332 15.38 24.92 -6.29
CA SER A 332 16.63 24.45 -5.71
C SER A 332 17.52 23.83 -6.78
N SER A 333 18.74 24.36 -6.91
CA SER A 333 19.76 23.89 -7.86
C SER A 333 20.80 23.06 -7.10
N ASN A 334 20.84 21.74 -7.33
CA ASN A 334 21.71 20.81 -6.60
C ASN A 334 21.57 20.90 -5.07
N GLY A 335 20.34 21.15 -4.60
CA GLY A 335 20.03 21.28 -3.19
C GLY A 335 20.23 22.70 -2.63
N VAL A 336 20.81 23.64 -3.38
CA VAL A 336 21.05 25.00 -2.92
C VAL A 336 19.90 25.92 -3.36
N ARG A 337 19.38 26.73 -2.42
CA ARG A 337 18.39 27.78 -2.71
C ARG A 337 19.10 29.03 -3.22
N GLU A 338 18.71 29.51 -4.40
CA GLU A 338 19.33 30.67 -5.05
C GLU A 338 18.59 31.98 -4.71
N ILE A 339 19.32 33.09 -4.74
CA ILE A 339 18.74 34.43 -4.66
C ILE A 339 18.47 34.92 -6.09
N TYR A 340 17.22 35.28 -6.35
CA TYR A 340 16.79 35.86 -7.62
C TYR A 340 16.52 37.35 -7.47
N SER A 341 16.64 38.09 -8.57
CA SER A 341 16.34 39.51 -8.64
C SER A 341 15.37 39.83 -9.78
N SER A 342 14.63 40.92 -9.61
CA SER A 342 13.59 41.38 -10.53
C SER A 342 14.00 41.56 -12.00
N GLU A 343 15.27 41.87 -12.32
CA GLU A 343 15.68 42.30 -13.67
C GLU A 343 15.26 41.33 -14.78
N LYS A 344 15.58 40.04 -14.64
CA LYS A 344 15.25 39.02 -15.64
C LYS A 344 13.74 38.81 -15.76
N PHE A 345 13.03 38.85 -14.64
CA PHE A 345 11.59 38.64 -14.58
C PHE A 345 10.85 39.83 -15.18
N ASN A 346 11.25 41.06 -14.85
CA ASN A 346 10.68 42.28 -15.40
C ASN A 346 10.82 42.35 -16.93
N ASN A 347 11.96 41.88 -17.45
CA ASN A 347 12.21 41.81 -18.89
C ASN A 347 11.32 40.80 -19.62
N LEU A 348 10.95 39.68 -18.98
CA LEU A 348 10.21 38.58 -19.62
C LEU A 348 8.71 38.61 -19.34
N LEU A 349 8.33 38.98 -18.11
CA LEU A 349 6.96 38.90 -17.57
C LEU A 349 6.30 40.27 -17.39
N GLY A 350 7.02 41.37 -17.66
CA GLY A 350 6.51 42.73 -17.48
C GLY A 350 6.61 43.23 -16.04
N LYS A 351 5.79 44.22 -15.68
CA LYS A 351 5.88 44.86 -14.34
C LYS A 351 5.12 44.03 -13.29
N PRO A 352 5.70 43.81 -12.10
CA PRO A 352 5.01 43.12 -11.01
C PRO A 352 4.15 44.09 -10.18
N GLU A 353 3.11 43.55 -9.55
CA GLU A 353 2.55 44.09 -8.31
C GLU A 353 3.31 43.50 -7.12
N ILE A 354 3.74 44.34 -6.17
CA ILE A 354 4.57 43.94 -5.02
C ILE A 354 3.85 44.30 -3.73
N LYS A 355 3.64 43.31 -2.86
CA LYS A 355 2.99 43.48 -1.55
C LYS A 355 3.80 42.79 -0.46
N GLN A 356 3.99 43.45 0.68
CA GLN A 356 4.51 42.77 1.85
C GLN A 356 3.42 41.89 2.44
N ILE A 357 3.78 40.67 2.85
CA ILE A 357 2.87 39.72 3.47
C ILE A 357 3.38 39.28 4.83
N GLU A 358 2.46 38.93 5.72
CA GLU A 358 2.79 38.37 7.02
C GLU A 358 2.93 36.85 6.91
N MET A 359 4.15 36.36 7.12
CA MET A 359 4.47 34.95 7.23
C MET A 359 5.53 34.78 8.30
N GLU A 360 5.41 33.72 9.10
CA GLU A 360 6.42 33.37 10.09
C GLU A 360 7.44 32.40 9.51
N ASP A 361 8.72 32.70 9.73
CA ASP A 361 9.81 31.76 9.50
C ASP A 361 10.25 31.18 10.85
N PRO A 362 10.06 29.87 11.10
CA PRO A 362 10.45 29.25 12.36
C PRO A 362 11.96 29.28 12.60
N LEU A 363 12.77 29.46 11.55
CA LEU A 363 14.23 29.52 11.63
C LEU A 363 14.78 30.95 11.72
N GLN A 364 14.00 31.96 11.34
CA GLN A 364 14.46 33.35 11.31
C GLN A 364 13.37 34.35 11.69
N SER A 365 13.35 34.73 12.97
CA SER A 365 12.50 35.82 13.47
C SER A 365 12.78 37.14 12.72
N GLY A 366 11.71 37.82 12.29
CA GLY A 366 11.78 39.10 11.57
C GLY A 366 12.11 39.00 10.07
N ALA A 367 12.05 37.79 9.48
CA ALA A 367 12.13 37.63 8.04
C ALA A 367 11.01 38.42 7.33
N ALA A 368 11.36 39.16 6.27
CA ALA A 368 10.41 39.89 5.46
C ALA A 368 10.00 39.06 4.23
N PHE A 369 8.70 38.82 4.11
CA PHE A 369 8.11 38.11 2.98
C PHE A 369 7.35 39.07 2.09
N TRP A 370 7.49 38.87 0.78
CA TRP A 370 6.88 39.70 -0.24
C TRP A 370 6.20 38.82 -1.28
N GLU A 371 4.94 39.11 -1.56
CA GLU A 371 4.22 38.59 -2.72
C GLU A 371 4.59 39.45 -3.94
N ILE A 372 5.06 38.78 -4.99
CA ILE A 372 5.44 39.36 -6.27
C ILE A 372 4.52 38.75 -7.34
N GLN A 373 3.62 39.56 -7.88
CA GLN A 373 2.62 39.12 -8.85
C GLN A 373 2.90 39.72 -10.22
N TYR A 374 3.33 38.87 -11.16
CA TYR A 374 3.32 39.17 -12.60
C TYR A 374 2.04 38.63 -13.23
N ASP A 375 1.76 39.04 -14.47
CA ASP A 375 0.60 38.54 -15.22
C ASP A 375 0.56 37.01 -15.29
N GLN A 376 1.71 36.37 -15.54
CA GLN A 376 1.81 34.92 -15.74
C GLN A 376 2.24 34.15 -14.48
N LEU A 377 2.78 34.81 -13.45
CA LEU A 377 3.47 34.15 -12.33
C LEU A 377 3.24 34.88 -11.02
N THR A 378 2.79 34.17 -10.00
CA THR A 378 2.79 34.67 -8.62
C THR A 378 3.90 33.97 -7.84
N MET A 379 4.69 34.74 -7.10
CA MET A 379 5.73 34.23 -6.21
C MET A 379 5.63 34.83 -4.83
N ILE A 380 6.07 34.08 -3.83
CA ILE A 380 6.42 34.61 -2.51
C ILE A 380 7.93 34.50 -2.38
N ILE A 381 8.57 35.62 -2.05
CA ILE A 381 10.00 35.67 -1.78
C ILE A 381 10.26 36.00 -0.31
N LYS A 382 11.35 35.45 0.21
CA LYS A 382 11.98 35.90 1.45
C LYS A 382 13.15 36.82 1.08
N GLY A 383 13.07 38.10 1.43
CA GLY A 383 14.09 39.08 1.03
C GLY A 383 13.66 40.53 1.07
N LEU A 384 14.14 41.30 0.08
CA LEU A 384 13.93 42.74 -0.03
C LEU A 384 13.07 43.06 -1.26
N ALA A 385 12.15 44.00 -1.12
CA ALA A 385 11.41 44.55 -2.25
C ALA A 385 11.16 46.05 -2.08
N ASP A 386 11.08 46.76 -3.21
CA ASP A 386 10.71 48.15 -3.32
C ASP A 386 9.57 48.28 -4.34
N PRO A 387 8.30 48.34 -3.86
CA PRO A 387 7.13 48.50 -4.71
C PRO A 387 7.13 49.77 -5.56
N SER A 388 7.85 50.82 -5.18
CA SER A 388 7.86 52.09 -5.92
C SER A 388 8.72 52.02 -7.18
N ASN A 389 9.72 51.14 -7.17
CA ASN A 389 10.69 50.97 -8.26
C ASN A 389 10.49 49.65 -9.03
N ASP A 390 9.47 48.87 -8.71
CA ASP A 390 9.21 47.55 -9.31
C ASP A 390 10.38 46.56 -9.12
N THR A 391 11.18 46.73 -8.05
CA THR A 391 12.40 45.93 -7.82
C THR A 391 12.30 45.03 -6.60
N TRP A 392 12.88 43.84 -6.69
CA TRP A 392 12.99 42.90 -5.58
C TRP A 392 14.22 42.01 -5.73
N SER A 393 14.65 41.43 -4.60
CA SER A 393 15.70 40.42 -4.52
C SER A 393 15.46 39.49 -3.34
N GLY A 394 15.45 38.19 -3.56
CA GLY A 394 15.18 37.23 -2.49
C GLY A 394 15.22 35.77 -2.92
N ILE A 395 15.03 34.89 -1.94
CA ILE A 395 14.86 33.46 -2.15
C ILE A 395 13.38 33.20 -2.44
N VAL A 396 13.07 32.48 -3.52
CA VAL A 396 11.68 32.15 -3.90
C VAL A 396 11.18 31.00 -3.03
N GLU A 397 10.30 31.28 -2.08
CA GLU A 397 9.74 30.29 -1.14
C GLU A 397 8.52 29.57 -1.71
N GLN A 398 7.73 30.28 -2.51
CA GLN A 398 6.61 29.72 -3.23
C GLN A 398 6.53 30.31 -4.63
N PHE A 399 6.08 29.50 -5.57
CA PHE A 399 5.54 30.02 -6.83
C PHE A 399 4.31 29.22 -7.27
N GLU A 400 3.48 29.87 -8.08
CA GLU A 400 2.22 29.33 -8.55
C GLU A 400 2.06 29.52 -10.06
N LEU A 401 1.59 28.46 -10.73
CA LEU A 401 1.09 28.48 -12.09
C LEU A 401 -0.43 28.28 -12.05
N ASN A 402 -1.18 29.14 -12.72
CA ASN A 402 -2.64 29.12 -12.77
C ASN A 402 -3.15 29.48 -14.17
N GLU A 403 -4.42 29.87 -14.28
CA GLU A 403 -5.06 30.20 -15.56
C GLU A 403 -4.37 31.27 -16.40
N LYS A 404 -3.58 32.14 -15.77
CA LYS A 404 -2.82 33.16 -16.50
C LYS A 404 -1.45 32.68 -16.96
N SER A 405 -1.00 31.49 -16.53
CA SER A 405 0.35 30.97 -16.73
C SER A 405 0.53 30.18 -18.03
N GLU A 406 -0.14 30.58 -19.11
CA GLU A 406 -0.18 29.83 -20.37
C GLU A 406 1.21 29.56 -20.98
N LYS A 407 2.19 30.43 -20.69
CA LYS A 407 3.56 30.34 -21.21
C LYS A 407 4.55 29.69 -20.26
N LEU A 408 4.13 29.34 -19.05
CA LEU A 408 5.00 28.77 -18.04
C LEU A 408 4.89 27.25 -18.00
N SER A 409 5.99 26.62 -17.62
CA SER A 409 6.06 25.17 -17.41
C SER A 409 7.15 24.82 -16.40
N LEU A 410 6.98 23.69 -15.73
CA LEU A 410 7.97 23.09 -14.85
C LEU A 410 8.68 21.92 -15.54
N GLY A 411 9.92 21.62 -15.15
CA GLY A 411 10.67 20.47 -15.67
C GLY A 411 11.42 20.78 -16.95
N SER A 412 10.66 21.09 -17.98
CA SER A 412 11.13 21.42 -19.32
C SER A 412 10.16 22.41 -19.97
N ALA A 413 10.54 22.94 -21.13
CA ALA A 413 9.65 23.79 -21.93
C ALA A 413 8.32 23.07 -22.24
N LYS A 414 7.24 23.84 -22.31
CA LYS A 414 5.86 23.35 -22.47
C LYS A 414 5.75 22.39 -23.66
N GLY A 415 5.21 21.20 -23.42
CA GLY A 415 5.08 20.14 -24.42
C GLY A 415 6.24 19.14 -24.45
N GLY A 416 7.28 19.35 -23.64
CA GLY A 416 8.27 18.32 -23.33
C GLY A 416 7.67 17.17 -22.52
N THR A 417 8.29 16.00 -22.60
CA THR A 417 7.84 14.76 -21.91
C THR A 417 7.73 14.91 -20.39
N ASP A 418 8.61 15.72 -19.80
CA ASP A 418 8.67 15.99 -18.37
C ASP A 418 8.16 17.39 -18.04
N SER A 419 7.32 17.98 -18.91
CA SER A 419 6.76 19.31 -18.69
C SER A 419 5.47 19.23 -17.87
N LEU A 420 5.33 20.08 -16.86
CA LEU A 420 4.08 20.29 -16.13
C LEU A 420 3.61 21.72 -16.33
N TYR A 421 2.34 21.92 -16.68
CA TYR A 421 1.84 23.25 -17.03
C TYR A 421 0.32 23.36 -16.85
N TYR A 422 -0.16 24.61 -16.77
CA TYR A 422 -1.60 24.91 -16.70
C TYR A 422 -2.35 24.36 -17.93
N ASN A 423 -3.51 23.76 -17.69
CA ASN A 423 -4.37 23.13 -18.69
C ASN A 423 -3.76 21.87 -19.37
N MET A 424 -2.74 21.25 -18.76
CA MET A 424 -2.28 19.92 -19.22
C MET A 424 -3.34 18.85 -18.90
N ASP A 425 -3.35 17.77 -19.69
CA ASP A 425 -4.21 16.63 -19.44
C ASP A 425 -3.80 15.90 -18.15
N LEU A 426 -4.78 15.50 -17.35
CA LEU A 426 -4.50 14.81 -16.09
C LEU A 426 -3.76 13.47 -16.32
N ASN A 427 -4.03 12.78 -17.44
CA ASN A 427 -3.27 11.57 -17.78
C ASN A 427 -1.82 11.89 -18.17
N ASP A 428 -1.53 13.08 -18.75
CA ASP A 428 -0.13 13.49 -18.99
C ASP A 428 0.59 13.77 -17.66
N PHE A 429 -0.14 14.29 -16.67
CA PHE A 429 0.40 14.49 -15.33
C PHE A 429 0.71 13.15 -14.63
N TYR A 430 -0.17 12.15 -14.76
CA TYR A 430 0.03 10.82 -14.18
C TYR A 430 1.21 10.05 -14.75
N MET A 431 1.63 10.34 -15.98
CA MET A 431 2.91 9.82 -16.50
C MET A 431 4.11 10.27 -15.66
N ASN A 432 3.98 11.39 -14.95
CA ASN A 432 5.00 11.93 -14.07
C ASN A 432 4.82 11.54 -12.60
N TYR A 433 3.58 11.56 -12.11
CA TYR A 433 3.23 11.28 -10.71
C TYR A 433 2.01 10.36 -10.67
N PRO A 434 2.19 9.06 -10.93
CA PRO A 434 1.06 8.16 -11.09
C PRO A 434 0.31 7.86 -9.79
N PHE A 435 0.93 8.07 -8.62
CA PHE A 435 0.32 7.85 -7.29
C PHE A 435 -0.18 9.15 -6.65
N SER A 436 -0.24 10.25 -7.41
CA SER A 436 -0.75 11.51 -6.90
C SER A 436 -2.23 11.48 -6.49
N PRO A 437 -3.14 10.69 -7.12
CA PRO A 437 -4.52 10.61 -6.64
C PRO A 437 -4.63 10.13 -5.19
N GLU A 438 -3.80 9.16 -4.80
CA GLU A 438 -3.75 8.58 -3.46
C GLU A 438 -3.23 9.57 -2.42
N SER A 439 -2.42 10.56 -2.85
CA SER A 439 -1.90 11.64 -2.00
C SER A 439 -2.69 12.95 -2.08
N ASN A 440 -3.90 12.94 -2.65
CA ASN A 440 -4.70 14.14 -2.92
C ASN A 440 -3.93 15.23 -3.69
N TYR A 441 -3.07 14.80 -4.61
CA TYR A 441 -2.24 15.66 -5.46
C TYR A 441 -1.26 16.56 -4.69
N VAL A 442 -0.88 16.14 -3.47
CA VAL A 442 0.19 16.74 -2.69
C VAL A 442 1.40 15.82 -2.75
N ILE A 443 2.49 16.30 -3.37
CA ILE A 443 3.69 15.51 -3.60
C ILE A 443 4.83 16.12 -2.76
N PRO A 444 5.32 15.42 -1.73
CA PRO A 444 6.36 15.93 -0.86
C PRO A 444 7.73 15.98 -1.55
N GLY A 445 8.56 16.91 -1.10
CA GLY A 445 9.96 17.04 -1.50
C GLY A 445 10.81 17.47 -0.32
N ASN A 446 12.12 17.22 -0.42
CA ASN A 446 13.10 17.70 0.54
C ASN A 446 14.40 18.02 -0.21
N GLN A 447 14.90 19.24 -0.03
CA GLN A 447 16.20 19.67 -0.55
C GLN A 447 17.02 20.27 0.59
N GLN A 448 18.15 19.64 0.90
CA GLN A 448 19.09 20.04 1.97
C GLN A 448 18.42 20.35 3.33
N GLY A 449 17.37 19.62 3.70
CA GLY A 449 16.69 19.78 4.98
C GLY A 449 15.52 20.77 4.96
N THR A 450 15.29 21.48 3.85
CA THR A 450 14.05 22.24 3.65
C THR A 450 12.99 21.33 3.05
N LYS A 451 11.91 21.09 3.81
CA LYS A 451 10.71 20.42 3.32
C LYS A 451 9.98 21.32 2.34
N MET A 452 9.42 20.71 1.30
CA MET A 452 8.60 21.39 0.31
C MET A 452 7.51 20.45 -0.20
N GLU A 453 6.54 21.01 -0.90
CA GLU A 453 5.51 20.25 -1.60
C GLU A 453 5.18 20.87 -2.94
N LEU A 454 4.83 19.99 -3.87
CA LEU A 454 4.16 20.29 -5.12
C LEU A 454 2.69 19.97 -4.93
N ILE A 455 1.83 20.98 -5.00
CA ILE A 455 0.38 20.86 -4.90
C ILE A 455 -0.20 21.07 -6.28
N VAL A 456 -1.07 20.17 -6.68
CA VAL A 456 -1.74 20.22 -7.98
C VAL A 456 -3.24 20.24 -7.77
N GLN A 457 -3.94 21.12 -8.48
CA GLN A 457 -5.39 21.15 -8.54
C GLN A 457 -5.82 20.80 -9.96
N ALA A 458 -6.86 19.98 -10.07
CA ALA A 458 -7.40 19.53 -11.34
C ALA A 458 -8.92 19.62 -11.35
N GLU A 459 -9.48 20.03 -12.49
CA GLU A 459 -10.92 20.06 -12.75
C GLU A 459 -11.17 19.53 -14.17
N ASN A 460 -12.24 18.76 -14.36
CA ASN A 460 -12.63 18.23 -15.68
C ASN A 460 -11.45 17.55 -16.42
N SER A 461 -10.66 16.75 -15.70
CA SER A 461 -9.47 16.04 -16.23
C SER A 461 -8.35 16.96 -16.76
N LYS A 462 -8.31 18.22 -16.33
CA LYS A 462 -7.26 19.19 -16.66
C LYS A 462 -6.66 19.81 -15.41
N ILE A 463 -5.36 20.08 -15.46
CA ILE A 463 -4.66 20.78 -14.37
C ILE A 463 -5.04 22.26 -14.38
N THR A 464 -5.59 22.77 -13.28
CA THR A 464 -6.01 24.16 -13.15
C THR A 464 -5.03 25.00 -12.34
N ARG A 465 -4.23 24.37 -11.47
CA ARG A 465 -3.24 25.06 -10.64
C ARG A 465 -2.08 24.15 -10.29
N ILE A 466 -0.88 24.72 -10.23
CA ILE A 466 0.33 24.06 -9.76
C ILE A 466 1.04 25.00 -8.79
N ILE A 467 1.34 24.55 -7.58
CA ILE A 467 2.05 25.32 -6.57
C ILE A 467 3.27 24.52 -6.12
N ILE A 468 4.44 25.15 -6.09
CA ILE A 468 5.57 24.65 -5.29
C ILE A 468 5.77 25.60 -4.14
N ARG A 469 5.83 25.08 -2.91
CA ARG A 469 6.09 25.88 -1.71
C ARG A 469 6.98 25.18 -0.69
N ALA A 470 7.73 25.97 0.06
CA ALA A 470 8.37 25.52 1.30
C ALA A 470 7.32 25.15 2.36
N ILE A 471 7.61 24.11 3.14
CA ILE A 471 6.83 23.75 4.34
C ILE A 471 7.68 24.13 5.54
N TYR A 472 7.15 25.04 6.34
CA TYR A 472 7.68 25.38 7.64
C TYR A 472 6.90 24.57 8.67
N ASP A 473 7.58 23.66 9.36
CA ASP A 473 6.95 22.93 10.47
C ASP A 473 6.48 23.97 11.50
N GLN A 474 5.18 24.01 11.81
CA GLN A 474 4.73 24.76 12.98
C GLN A 474 5.36 24.08 14.19
N VAL A 475 6.18 24.82 14.93
CA VAL A 475 6.58 24.37 16.27
C VAL A 475 5.28 24.37 17.07
N ASN A 476 4.75 23.18 17.36
CA ASN A 476 3.67 23.03 18.33
C ASN A 476 4.16 23.66 19.64
N THR A 477 3.73 24.90 19.90
CA THR A 477 3.99 25.62 21.15
C THR A 477 3.12 25.09 22.28
#